data_AF-A0A538T6B4-F1
#
_entry.id   AF-A0A538T6B4-F1
#
_cell.length_a   1.000
_cell.length_b   1.000
_cell.length_c   1.000
_cell.angle_alpha   90.00
_cell.angle_beta   90.00
_cell.angle_gamma   90.00
#
_symmetry.space_group_name_H-M   'P 1'
#
loop_
_entity.id
_entity.type
_entity.pdbx_description
1 polymer ?
#
loop_
_entity_poly.entity_id
_entity_poly.type
_entity_poly.pdbx_seq_one_letter_code
_entity_poly.pdbx_strand_id
1 'polypeptide(L)'
;MSPKKSAKKNAARKKPAAKRSASKAPDDARTFLRHSVATLAYRCGKATRGAPPEFAEFKAGPTTRTPIQILAHIGDLLDWALSQAEGKERWRNATPLPWEDEVKRFHAALKRFDTYLASKKTLHKPAERMFQGAIADSLTHTGQITMLRRLAGSHVRGENYSRADIRMGRVGADQSPPPERSEFD
;
A
#
# COMPACT_ATOMS: atom_id res chain seq x y z
N MET A 1 1.61 33.05 -75.40
CA MET A 1 2.72 33.42 -74.48
C MET A 1 2.14 33.56 -73.08
N SER A 2 2.37 32.57 -72.21
CA SER A 2 1.94 32.61 -70.80
C SER A 2 3.14 32.23 -69.92
N PRO A 3 3.49 33.01 -68.88
CA PRO A 3 4.65 32.76 -68.05
C PRO A 3 4.34 31.81 -66.87
N LYS A 4 5.37 31.02 -66.55
CA LYS A 4 5.50 30.11 -65.41
C LYS A 4 5.22 30.82 -64.06
N LYS A 5 4.50 30.15 -63.15
CA LYS A 5 4.61 30.39 -61.71
C LYS A 5 4.97 29.08 -61.00
N SER A 6 6.21 29.01 -60.53
CA SER A 6 6.70 28.09 -59.52
C SER A 6 6.42 28.67 -58.15
N ALA A 7 5.87 27.90 -57.22
CA ALA A 7 5.94 28.20 -55.80
C ALA A 7 6.08 26.89 -54.98
N LYS A 8 7.09 26.90 -54.12
CA LYS A 8 7.70 25.79 -53.39
C LYS A 8 6.76 25.24 -52.30
N LYS A 9 6.62 23.92 -52.21
CA LYS A 9 6.08 23.24 -51.01
C LYS A 9 7.24 22.99 -50.03
N ASN A 10 7.17 23.64 -48.87
CA ASN A 10 8.06 23.38 -47.73
C ASN A 10 7.79 22.00 -47.14
N ALA A 11 8.73 21.07 -47.30
CA ALA A 11 8.75 19.81 -46.55
C ALA A 11 9.46 20.04 -45.21
N ALA A 12 8.67 20.18 -44.14
CA ALA A 12 9.21 20.20 -42.78
C ALA A 12 9.79 18.81 -42.44
N ARG A 13 11.12 18.72 -42.32
CA ARG A 13 11.84 17.56 -41.80
C ARG A 13 11.47 17.36 -40.33
N LYS A 14 10.67 16.33 -40.01
CA LYS A 14 10.48 15.87 -38.63
C LYS A 14 11.80 15.29 -38.12
N LYS A 15 12.41 15.93 -37.10
CA LYS A 15 13.54 15.35 -36.37
C LYS A 15 13.07 14.09 -35.62
N PRO A 16 13.83 12.99 -35.63
CA PRO A 16 13.48 11.83 -34.83
C PRO A 16 13.62 12.18 -33.34
N ALA A 17 12.61 11.83 -32.55
CA ALA A 17 12.67 11.96 -31.10
C ALA A 17 13.81 11.09 -30.56
N ALA A 18 14.73 11.71 -29.84
CA ALA A 18 15.81 10.99 -29.16
C ALA A 18 15.19 10.00 -28.17
N LYS A 19 15.50 8.70 -28.32
CA LYS A 19 15.23 7.69 -27.29
C LYS A 19 15.99 8.12 -26.03
N ARG A 20 15.30 8.68 -25.04
CA ARG A 20 15.87 8.90 -23.71
C ARG A 20 16.22 7.53 -23.14
N SER A 21 17.51 7.25 -23.01
CA SER A 21 17.98 6.12 -22.23
C SER A 21 17.58 6.35 -20.77
N ALA A 22 16.70 5.52 -20.24
CA ALA A 22 16.39 5.53 -18.81
C ALA A 22 17.67 5.14 -18.05
N SER A 23 18.17 6.05 -17.21
CA SER A 23 19.31 5.81 -16.32
C SER A 23 18.98 4.69 -15.33
N LYS A 24 19.92 3.76 -15.14
CA LYS A 24 19.91 2.69 -14.12
C LYS A 24 20.10 3.24 -12.69
N ALA A 25 19.27 4.18 -12.25
CA ALA A 25 19.08 4.39 -10.81
C ALA A 25 18.26 3.21 -10.25
N PRO A 26 18.37 2.85 -8.96
CA PRO A 26 17.30 2.11 -8.29
C PRO A 26 15.98 2.79 -8.65
N ASP A 27 14.94 1.99 -8.94
CA ASP A 27 13.62 2.55 -9.22
C ASP A 27 13.11 3.21 -7.93
N ASP A 28 13.38 4.52 -7.78
CA ASP A 28 13.11 5.30 -6.56
C ASP A 28 11.64 5.20 -6.16
N ALA A 29 10.74 5.15 -7.15
CA ALA A 29 9.31 5.00 -6.93
C ALA A 29 8.95 3.61 -6.37
N ARG A 30 9.54 2.53 -6.92
CA ARG A 30 9.40 1.18 -6.37
C ARG A 30 9.98 1.09 -4.96
N THR A 31 11.13 1.69 -4.73
CA THR A 31 11.80 1.72 -3.41
C THR A 31 10.92 2.42 -2.38
N PHE A 32 10.35 3.57 -2.74
CA PHE A 32 9.40 4.30 -1.90
C PHE A 32 8.12 3.50 -1.65
N LEU A 33 7.59 2.79 -2.65
CA LEU A 33 6.44 1.92 -2.47
C LEU A 33 6.74 0.78 -1.49
N ARG A 34 7.92 0.16 -1.57
CA ARG A 34 8.36 -0.85 -0.58
C ARG A 34 8.45 -0.28 0.83
N HIS A 35 9.00 0.92 0.97
CA HIS A 35 9.02 1.62 2.27
C HIS A 35 7.61 1.91 2.79
N SER A 36 6.68 2.26 1.90
CA SER A 36 5.27 2.48 2.25
C SER A 36 4.57 1.19 2.71
N VAL A 37 4.88 0.05 2.09
CA VAL A 37 4.41 -1.28 2.53
C VAL A 37 4.95 -1.63 3.92
N ALA A 38 6.23 -1.38 4.19
CA ALA A 38 6.81 -1.55 5.53
C ALA A 38 6.16 -0.60 6.56
N THR A 39 5.86 0.63 6.16
CA THR A 39 5.14 1.60 7.00
C THR A 39 3.74 1.11 7.37
N LEU A 40 3.00 0.56 6.40
CA LEU A 40 1.69 -0.04 6.64
C LEU A 40 1.81 -1.26 7.58
N ALA A 41 2.80 -2.13 7.38
CA ALA A 41 3.04 -3.28 8.24
C ALA A 41 3.28 -2.88 9.70
N TYR A 42 4.09 -1.84 9.92
CA TYR A 42 4.35 -1.32 11.26
C TYR A 42 3.09 -0.73 11.91
N ARG A 43 2.44 0.22 11.21
CA ARG A 43 1.31 0.97 11.78
C ARG A 43 0.07 0.12 11.98
N CYS A 44 -0.28 -0.70 11.00
CA CYS A 44 -1.43 -1.60 11.11
C CYS A 44 -1.14 -2.76 12.06
N GLY A 45 0.09 -3.30 12.04
CA GLY A 45 0.53 -4.30 13.01
C GLY A 45 0.46 -3.79 14.45
N LYS A 46 0.76 -2.51 14.69
CA LYS A 46 0.52 -1.87 15.99
C LYS A 46 -0.97 -1.76 16.31
N ALA A 47 -1.81 -1.39 15.35
CA ALA A 47 -3.25 -1.25 15.56
C ALA A 47 -3.95 -2.58 15.89
N THR A 48 -3.45 -3.71 15.36
CA THR A 48 -4.04 -5.04 15.56
C THR A 48 -3.47 -5.81 16.76
N ARG A 49 -2.25 -5.48 17.21
CA ARG A 49 -1.56 -6.17 18.31
C ARG A 49 -2.34 -6.08 19.62
N GLY A 50 -2.46 -7.23 20.29
CA GLY A 50 -3.09 -7.32 21.61
C GLY A 50 -4.57 -6.91 21.58
N ALA A 51 -5.24 -7.08 20.44
CA ALA A 51 -6.68 -6.90 20.39
C ALA A 51 -7.40 -8.07 21.05
N PRO A 52 -8.38 -7.81 21.94
CA PRO A 52 -9.11 -8.88 22.58
C PRO A 52 -10.04 -9.55 21.54
N PRO A 53 -10.36 -10.86 21.67
CA PRO A 53 -11.11 -11.59 20.64
C PRO A 53 -12.44 -10.95 20.24
N GLU A 54 -13.16 -10.36 21.20
CA GLU A 54 -14.45 -9.68 20.99
C GLU A 54 -14.34 -8.39 20.17
N PHE A 55 -13.14 -7.81 20.06
CA PHE A 55 -12.92 -6.60 19.26
C PHE A 55 -13.28 -6.82 17.79
N ALA A 56 -13.04 -8.03 17.27
CA ALA A 56 -13.26 -8.39 15.88
C ALA A 56 -14.68 -8.03 15.39
N GLU A 57 -15.68 -8.24 16.25
CA GLU A 57 -17.10 -8.05 15.95
C GLU A 57 -17.67 -6.72 16.49
N PHE A 58 -16.83 -5.87 17.09
CA PHE A 58 -17.27 -4.58 17.63
C PHE A 58 -17.93 -3.73 16.54
N LYS A 59 -19.12 -3.19 16.84
CA LYS A 59 -19.95 -2.41 15.91
C LYS A 59 -20.25 -1.05 16.50
N ALA A 60 -19.63 0.01 15.97
CA ALA A 60 -19.82 1.38 16.46
C ALA A 60 -21.16 1.99 16.03
N GLY A 61 -21.78 1.48 14.96
CA GLY A 61 -23.11 1.90 14.52
C GLY A 61 -23.68 0.94 13.47
N PRO A 62 -24.97 1.08 13.11
CA PRO A 62 -25.66 0.10 12.25
C PRO A 62 -24.97 -0.09 10.88
N THR A 63 -24.38 0.96 10.33
CA THR A 63 -23.75 0.96 9.00
C THR A 63 -22.22 0.84 9.02
N THR A 64 -21.58 0.85 10.19
CA THR A 64 -20.11 0.83 10.28
C THR A 64 -19.58 -0.57 9.98
N ARG A 65 -18.47 -0.71 9.26
CA ARG A 65 -17.77 -2.01 9.20
C ARG A 65 -17.26 -2.40 10.58
N THR A 66 -17.27 -3.69 10.90
CA THR A 66 -16.58 -4.22 12.10
C THR A 66 -15.07 -4.26 11.86
N PRO A 67 -14.23 -4.30 12.91
CA PRO A 67 -12.78 -4.38 12.75
C PRO A 67 -12.31 -5.53 11.87
N ILE A 68 -12.92 -6.72 11.99
CA ILE A 68 -12.58 -7.88 11.17
C ILE A 68 -12.89 -7.65 9.68
N GLN A 69 -14.00 -6.98 9.37
CA GLN A 69 -14.36 -6.59 8.00
C GLN A 69 -13.38 -5.57 7.42
N ILE A 70 -12.90 -4.63 8.26
CA ILE A 70 -11.90 -3.65 7.84
C ILE A 70 -10.57 -4.34 7.56
N LEU A 71 -10.11 -5.24 8.44
CA LEU A 71 -8.83 -5.94 8.23
C LEU A 71 -8.88 -6.88 7.02
N ALA A 72 -9.99 -7.61 6.83
CA ALA A 72 -10.21 -8.41 5.63
C ALA A 72 -10.16 -7.58 4.34
N HIS A 73 -10.77 -6.39 4.37
CA HIS A 73 -10.71 -5.46 3.23
C HIS A 73 -9.29 -4.94 2.96
N ILE A 74 -8.49 -4.66 3.99
CA ILE A 74 -7.06 -4.35 3.83
C ILE A 74 -6.33 -5.52 3.15
N GLY A 75 -6.63 -6.76 3.54
CA GLY A 75 -6.12 -7.96 2.87
C GLY A 75 -6.46 -8.01 1.37
N ASP A 76 -7.71 -7.70 1.03
CA ASP A 76 -8.20 -7.65 -0.36
C ASP A 76 -7.50 -6.54 -1.17
N LEU A 77 -7.27 -5.37 -0.58
CA LEU A 77 -6.50 -4.27 -1.19
C LEU A 77 -5.05 -4.68 -1.52
N LEU A 78 -4.39 -5.43 -0.62
CA LEU A 78 -3.02 -5.91 -0.84
C LEU A 78 -2.94 -6.97 -1.93
N ASP A 79 -3.89 -7.89 -1.99
CA ASP A 79 -3.98 -8.88 -3.06
C ASP A 79 -4.30 -8.21 -4.41
N TRP A 80 -5.13 -7.16 -4.42
CA TRP A 80 -5.40 -6.34 -5.60
C TRP A 80 -4.14 -5.60 -6.07
N ALA A 81 -3.38 -4.97 -5.17
CA ALA A 81 -2.12 -4.29 -5.50
C ALA A 81 -1.10 -5.25 -6.12
N LEU A 82 -0.97 -6.46 -5.56
CA LEU A 82 -0.12 -7.49 -6.13
C LEU A 82 -0.58 -7.87 -7.54
N SER A 83 -1.89 -8.06 -7.74
CA SER A 83 -2.43 -8.40 -9.06
C SER A 83 -2.20 -7.31 -10.12
N GLN A 84 -2.24 -6.04 -9.71
CA GLN A 84 -1.88 -4.89 -10.53
C GLN A 84 -0.39 -4.91 -10.90
N ALA A 85 0.48 -5.18 -9.92
CA ALA A 85 1.92 -5.29 -10.13
C ALA A 85 2.25 -6.40 -11.14
N GLU A 86 1.51 -7.52 -11.09
CA GLU A 86 1.59 -8.68 -12.00
C GLU A 86 0.95 -8.47 -13.38
N GLY A 87 0.20 -7.38 -13.59
CA GLY A 87 -0.54 -7.13 -14.83
C GLY A 87 -1.77 -8.02 -15.01
N LYS A 88 -2.25 -8.64 -13.93
CA LYS A 88 -3.41 -9.54 -13.87
C LYS A 88 -4.46 -8.99 -12.91
N GLU A 89 -4.74 -7.70 -13.06
CA GLU A 89 -5.57 -6.90 -12.16
C GLU A 89 -6.92 -7.60 -11.91
N ARG A 90 -7.18 -7.92 -10.65
CA ARG A 90 -8.38 -8.65 -10.21
C ARG A 90 -8.81 -8.19 -8.83
N TRP A 91 -10.10 -7.94 -8.67
CA TRP A 91 -10.71 -7.67 -7.36
C TRP A 91 -11.41 -8.93 -6.85
N ARG A 92 -11.28 -9.20 -5.55
CA ARG A 92 -12.02 -10.26 -4.86
C ARG A 92 -12.33 -9.79 -3.45
N ASN A 93 -13.58 -9.90 -3.05
CA ASN A 93 -13.96 -9.76 -1.65
C ASN A 93 -13.73 -11.11 -0.96
N ALA A 94 -12.91 -11.14 0.08
CA ALA A 94 -12.77 -12.33 0.89
C ALA A 94 -13.82 -12.42 1.99
N THR A 95 -14.17 -13.65 2.35
CA THR A 95 -14.88 -13.91 3.61
C THR A 95 -13.90 -13.66 4.76
N PRO A 96 -14.23 -12.79 5.73
CA PRO A 96 -13.37 -12.56 6.89
C PRO A 96 -13.08 -13.87 7.65
N LEU A 97 -11.82 -14.05 8.04
CA LEU A 97 -11.36 -15.13 8.91
C LEU A 97 -11.45 -14.69 10.38
N PRO A 98 -11.39 -15.62 11.36
CA PRO A 98 -11.20 -15.25 12.76
C PRO A 98 -10.02 -14.28 12.95
N TRP A 99 -10.12 -13.38 13.92
CA TRP A 99 -9.23 -12.22 14.06
C TRP A 99 -7.74 -12.53 13.90
N GLU A 100 -7.22 -13.50 14.66
CA GLU A 100 -5.81 -13.88 14.61
C GLU A 100 -5.38 -14.42 13.24
N ASP A 101 -6.28 -15.12 12.54
CA ASP A 101 -6.02 -15.63 11.20
C ASP A 101 -6.10 -14.52 10.15
N GLU A 102 -6.95 -13.50 10.37
CA GLU A 102 -6.98 -12.32 9.52
C GLU A 102 -5.72 -11.46 9.70
N VAL A 103 -5.18 -11.34 10.92
CA VAL A 103 -3.88 -10.71 11.18
C VAL A 103 -2.75 -11.47 10.48
N LYS A 104 -2.73 -12.81 10.55
CA LYS A 104 -1.76 -13.64 9.80
C LYS A 104 -1.91 -13.43 8.29
N ARG A 105 -3.14 -13.41 7.78
CA ARG A 105 -3.43 -13.20 6.36
C ARG A 105 -2.94 -11.82 5.90
N PHE A 106 -3.17 -10.78 6.69
CA PHE A 106 -2.67 -9.42 6.43
C PHE A 106 -1.14 -9.41 6.26
N HIS A 107 -0.38 -9.97 7.21
CA HIS A 107 1.08 -10.05 7.12
C HIS A 107 1.55 -10.92 5.95
N ALA A 108 0.84 -12.02 5.66
CA ALA A 108 1.15 -12.85 4.49
C ALA A 108 0.94 -12.10 3.17
N ALA A 109 -0.12 -11.29 3.06
CA ALA A 109 -0.38 -10.46 1.88
C ALA A 109 0.69 -9.39 1.68
N LEU A 110 1.07 -8.68 2.75
CA LEU A 110 2.19 -7.75 2.74
C LEU A 110 3.49 -8.42 2.28
N LYS A 111 3.78 -9.62 2.81
CA LYS A 111 4.99 -10.38 2.45
C LYS A 111 5.01 -10.75 0.97
N ARG A 112 3.90 -11.24 0.42
CA ARG A 112 3.80 -11.54 -1.02
C ARG A 112 4.04 -10.29 -1.87
N PHE A 113 3.42 -9.18 -1.49
CA PHE A 113 3.56 -7.93 -2.23
C PHE A 113 4.99 -7.36 -2.16
N ASP A 114 5.58 -7.23 -0.96
CA ASP A 114 6.98 -6.78 -0.83
C ASP A 114 7.95 -7.70 -1.55
N THR A 115 7.73 -9.03 -1.52
CA THR A 115 8.57 -9.98 -2.27
C THR A 115 8.52 -9.71 -3.77
N TYR A 116 7.34 -9.41 -4.33
CA TYR A 116 7.22 -9.00 -5.73
C TYR A 116 7.97 -7.70 -6.01
N LEU A 117 7.79 -6.70 -5.16
CA LEU A 117 8.44 -5.40 -5.30
C LEU A 117 9.97 -5.49 -5.16
N ALA A 118 10.48 -6.35 -4.28
CA ALA A 118 11.91 -6.62 -4.09
C ALA A 118 12.55 -7.34 -5.27
N SER A 119 11.74 -8.02 -6.09
CA SER A 119 12.22 -8.71 -7.28
C SER A 119 12.55 -7.75 -8.42
N LYS A 120 13.23 -8.26 -9.46
CA LYS A 120 13.50 -7.51 -10.70
C LYS A 120 12.36 -7.61 -11.73
N LYS A 121 11.21 -8.20 -11.38
CA LYS A 121 10.06 -8.32 -12.28
C LYS A 121 9.48 -6.95 -12.61
N THR A 122 8.96 -6.78 -13.82
CA THR A 122 8.31 -5.54 -14.27
C THR A 122 7.11 -5.20 -13.38
N LEU A 123 6.93 -3.93 -13.02
CA LEU A 123 5.65 -3.46 -12.49
C LEU A 123 4.75 -3.12 -13.69
N HIS A 124 3.62 -3.81 -13.81
CA HIS A 124 2.66 -3.57 -14.88
C HIS A 124 1.75 -2.36 -14.63
N LYS A 125 1.84 -1.76 -13.44
CA LYS A 125 1.23 -0.47 -13.09
C LYS A 125 2.30 0.42 -12.42
N PRO A 126 2.24 1.75 -12.59
CA PRO A 126 3.13 2.67 -11.88
C PRO A 126 3.02 2.52 -10.37
N ALA A 127 4.14 2.64 -9.66
CA ALA A 127 4.20 2.48 -8.21
C ALA A 127 3.27 3.47 -7.47
N GLU A 128 3.13 4.69 -8.01
CA GLU A 128 2.26 5.74 -7.50
C GLU A 128 0.80 5.34 -7.51
N ARG A 129 0.35 4.56 -8.51
CA ARG A 129 -1.04 4.10 -8.59
C ARG A 129 -1.35 3.04 -7.53
N MET A 130 -0.41 2.13 -7.29
CA MET A 130 -0.56 1.13 -6.22
C MET A 130 -0.48 1.78 -4.83
N PHE A 131 0.35 2.83 -4.67
CA PHE A 131 0.35 3.64 -3.46
C PHE A 131 -1.00 4.34 -3.24
N GLN A 132 -1.49 5.08 -4.24
CA GLN A 132 -2.74 5.86 -4.17
C GLN A 132 -3.95 4.98 -3.87
N GLY A 133 -4.05 3.84 -4.54
CA GLY A 133 -5.17 2.91 -4.39
C GLY A 133 -5.02 2.11 -3.10
N ALA A 134 -4.19 1.07 -3.12
CA ALA A 134 -4.19 0.08 -2.05
C ALA A 134 -3.54 0.57 -0.75
N ILE A 135 -2.36 1.22 -0.83
CA ILE A 135 -1.57 1.51 0.38
C ILE A 135 -2.15 2.69 1.16
N ALA A 136 -2.51 3.79 0.48
CA ALA A 136 -3.11 4.96 1.13
C ALA A 136 -4.48 4.64 1.73
N ASP A 137 -5.30 3.83 1.05
CA ASP A 137 -6.59 3.39 1.57
C ASP A 137 -6.42 2.47 2.79
N SER A 138 -5.47 1.52 2.73
CA SER A 138 -5.14 0.66 3.88
C SER A 138 -4.66 1.45 5.11
N LEU A 139 -3.90 2.53 4.91
CA LEU A 139 -3.49 3.44 5.99
C LEU A 139 -4.69 4.20 6.57
N THR A 140 -5.65 4.59 5.74
CA THR A 140 -6.90 5.24 6.18
C THR A 140 -7.73 4.27 7.02
N HIS A 141 -7.86 3.03 6.58
CA HIS A 141 -8.54 1.96 7.32
C HIS A 141 -7.81 1.57 8.61
N THR A 142 -6.48 1.66 8.65
CA THR A 142 -5.70 1.51 9.89
C THR A 142 -6.09 2.56 10.95
N GLY A 143 -6.36 3.79 10.52
CA GLY A 143 -6.91 4.84 11.39
C GLY A 143 -8.28 4.48 11.96
N GLN A 144 -9.16 3.89 11.13
CA GLN A 144 -10.47 3.41 11.58
C GLN A 144 -10.36 2.29 12.61
N ILE A 145 -9.48 1.29 12.40
CA ILE A 145 -9.22 0.24 13.40
C ILE A 145 -8.76 0.86 14.72
N THR A 146 -7.82 1.82 14.67
CA THR A 146 -7.31 2.48 15.88
C THR A 146 -8.39 3.27 16.62
N MET A 147 -9.27 3.96 15.88
CA MET A 147 -10.43 4.64 16.47
C MET A 147 -11.39 3.64 17.13
N LEU A 148 -11.71 2.53 16.46
CA LEU A 148 -12.59 1.49 16.99
C LEU A 148 -11.98 0.82 18.23
N ARG A 149 -10.65 0.62 18.28
CA ARG A 149 -9.94 0.12 19.48
C ARG A 149 -10.27 0.97 20.70
N ARG A 150 -10.22 2.31 20.56
CA ARG A 150 -10.53 3.25 21.64
C ARG A 150 -12.01 3.17 22.05
N LEU A 151 -12.93 3.12 21.09
CA LEU A 151 -14.37 3.01 21.36
C LEU A 151 -14.74 1.68 22.04
N ALA A 152 -14.04 0.60 21.72
CA ALA A 152 -14.20 -0.72 22.32
C ALA A 152 -13.46 -0.86 23.66
N GLY A 153 -12.97 0.23 24.27
CA GLY A 153 -12.27 0.18 25.57
C GLY A 153 -10.88 -0.46 25.54
N SER A 154 -10.33 -0.72 24.36
CA SER A 154 -9.06 -1.45 24.16
C SER A 154 -8.06 -0.61 23.37
N HIS A 155 -7.92 0.66 23.79
CA HIS A 155 -7.14 1.68 23.09
C HIS A 155 -5.67 1.29 22.89
N VAL A 156 -5.11 1.74 21.76
CA VAL A 156 -3.68 1.62 21.42
C VAL A 156 -3.03 2.97 21.68
N ARG A 157 -1.86 2.96 22.34
CA ARG A 157 -1.10 4.19 22.63
C ARG A 157 -0.67 4.91 21.36
N GLY A 158 -0.71 6.24 21.40
CA GLY A 158 -0.13 7.08 20.36
C GLY A 158 1.38 6.85 20.26
N GLU A 159 1.95 7.15 19.09
CA GLU A 159 3.39 7.03 18.86
C GLU A 159 3.86 8.06 17.84
N ASN A 160 5.06 8.59 18.08
CA ASN A 160 5.78 9.36 17.09
C ASN A 160 6.41 8.44 16.04
N TYR A 161 5.65 8.13 14.99
CA TYR A 161 6.10 7.28 13.89
C TYR A 161 7.31 7.83 13.12
N SER A 162 7.66 9.11 13.24
CA SER A 162 8.90 9.63 12.64
C SER A 162 10.17 9.10 13.32
N ARG A 163 10.04 8.57 14.54
CA ARG A 163 11.13 7.91 15.29
C ARG A 163 11.10 6.38 15.18
N ALA A 164 10.03 5.81 14.64
CA ALA A 164 9.83 4.36 14.58
C ALA A 164 10.88 3.70 13.67
N ASP A 165 11.34 2.50 14.06
CA ASP A 165 12.30 1.70 13.30
C ASP A 165 11.60 0.91 12.16
N ILE A 166 11.09 1.65 11.17
CA ILE A 166 10.44 1.12 9.98
C ILE A 166 11.50 0.77 8.95
N ARG A 167 11.60 -0.51 8.59
CA ARG A 167 12.60 -1.01 7.63
C ARG A 167 11.95 -1.70 6.46
N MET A 168 12.35 -1.33 5.25
CA MET A 168 11.98 -2.07 4.04
C MET A 168 12.25 -3.57 4.20
N GLY A 169 11.29 -4.40 3.76
CA GLY A 169 11.38 -5.86 3.90
C GLY A 169 10.94 -6.43 5.25
N ARG A 170 10.82 -5.61 6.30
CA ARG A 170 10.23 -6.03 7.59
C ARG A 170 8.72 -5.84 7.55
N VAL A 171 8.02 -6.85 7.08
CA VAL A 171 6.55 -6.81 6.87
C VAL A 171 5.79 -7.87 7.67
N GLY A 172 6.48 -8.64 8.51
CA GLY A 172 5.90 -9.65 9.40
C GLY A 172 5.35 -9.05 10.71
N ALA A 173 4.82 -9.92 11.58
CA ALA A 173 4.30 -9.52 12.90
C ALA A 173 5.41 -9.11 13.88
N ASP A 174 6.63 -9.58 13.63
CA ASP A 174 7.89 -9.28 14.32
C ASP A 174 8.41 -7.87 13.99
N GLN A 175 7.57 -6.86 14.21
CA GLN A 175 7.97 -5.46 14.11
C GLN A 175 8.81 -5.04 15.32
N SER A 176 9.76 -4.13 15.10
CA SER A 176 10.51 -3.51 16.18
C SER A 176 9.57 -2.91 17.23
N PRO A 177 9.92 -2.99 18.52
CA PRO A 177 9.19 -2.25 19.53
C PRO A 177 9.31 -0.73 19.26
N PRO A 178 8.32 0.06 19.68
CA PRO A 178 8.44 1.52 19.68
C PRO A 178 9.72 1.97 20.41
N PRO A 179 10.46 2.96 19.90
CA PRO A 179 11.61 3.52 20.61
C PRO A 179 11.23 4.08 21.98
N GLU A 180 12.19 4.15 22.90
CA GLU A 180 11.98 4.76 24.22
C GLU A 180 11.43 6.20 24.08
N ARG A 181 10.44 6.57 24.93
CA ARG A 181 9.83 7.90 24.97
C ARG A 181 9.23 8.36 23.63
N SER A 182 8.83 7.43 22.77
CA SER A 182 8.13 7.73 21.52
C SER A 182 6.61 7.58 21.63
N GLU A 183 6.12 6.87 22.65
CA GLU A 183 4.70 6.66 22.90
C GLU A 183 4.10 7.65 23.90
N PHE A 184 2.81 7.93 23.72
CA PHE A 184 2.01 8.85 24.53
C PHE A 184 0.54 8.39 24.52
N ASP A 185 -0.24 8.87 25.49
CA ASP A 185 -1.65 8.47 25.66
C ASP A 185 -2.64 9.39 24.92
#